data_AF-A0A0B1RUR5-F1
#
_entry.id   AF-A0A0B1RUR5-F1
#
_cell.length_a   1.000
_cell.length_b   1.000
_cell.length_c   1.000
_cell.angle_alpha   90.00
_cell.angle_beta   90.00
_cell.angle_gamma   90.00
#
_symmetry.space_group_name_H-M   'P 1'
#
loop_
_entity.id
_entity.type
_entity.pdbx_description
1 polymer ?
#
loop_
_entity_poly.entity_id
_entity_poly.type
_entity_poly.pdbx_seq_one_letter_code
_entity_poly.pdbx_strand_id
1 'polypeptide(L)'
;MEDQASSMEICQADVFERWNDLPRHLKVHVLQNLPYPTLRNFMFLGKECFQLASEIETEAFAVFLQDIAYLKDEDDEDNEYNGMEEGTVELSVWYIPPHLRKVPNSFEPYQLLFTRDKSGGCILRRVREGTQHKSYGKEVRYAEETTFAAALRSFFQLTRNIKAKELSVEVERLNPDLERALKQQTTARFSCKTFLIRTEDRALPPLLYPFIPAGCSLQVYTFPFPKPDDIFIESSCFDLELVSYFHLME
;
A
#
# COMPACT_ATOMS: atom_id res chain seq x y z
N MET A 1 52.99 -45.74 5.91
CA MET A 1 51.57 -45.66 5.53
C MET A 1 50.92 -44.92 6.66
N GLU A 2 50.86 -43.60 6.53
CA GLU A 2 50.27 -42.70 7.52
C GLU A 2 48.77 -42.59 7.22
N ASP A 3 47.95 -43.05 8.16
CA ASP A 3 46.50 -42.85 8.13
C ASP A 3 46.21 -41.40 8.50
N GLN A 4 45.86 -40.58 7.50
CA GLN A 4 45.21 -39.29 7.71
C GLN A 4 43.72 -39.54 7.97
N ALA A 5 43.34 -39.59 9.24
CA ALA A 5 41.96 -39.43 9.65
C ALA A 5 41.55 -37.97 9.41
N SER A 6 40.86 -37.74 8.29
CA SER A 6 40.15 -36.48 8.01
C SER A 6 39.03 -36.31 9.03
N SER A 7 39.25 -35.44 10.01
CA SER A 7 38.20 -34.99 10.92
C SER A 7 37.22 -34.11 10.14
N MET A 8 36.12 -34.69 9.66
CA MET A 8 34.92 -33.90 9.34
C MET A 8 34.43 -33.29 10.66
N GLU A 9 34.73 -32.02 10.86
CA GLU A 9 34.01 -31.20 11.85
C GLU A 9 32.54 -31.22 11.47
N ILE A 10 31.76 -32.00 12.21
CA ILE A 10 30.31 -31.94 12.18
C ILE A 10 29.95 -30.59 12.79
N CYS A 11 29.60 -29.61 11.96
CA CYS A 11 29.02 -28.36 12.45
C CYS A 11 27.78 -28.70 13.30
N GLN A 12 27.90 -28.58 14.61
CA GLN A 12 26.78 -28.72 15.52
C GLN A 12 25.79 -27.60 15.17
N ALA A 13 24.59 -27.95 14.71
CA ALA A 13 23.57 -26.96 14.42
C ALA A 13 23.15 -26.31 15.74
N ASP A 14 23.38 -25.01 15.88
CA ASP A 14 22.87 -24.25 17.02
C ASP A 14 21.34 -24.36 17.06
N VAL A 15 20.81 -24.91 18.15
CA VAL A 15 19.36 -25.04 18.38
C VAL A 15 18.90 -23.88 19.26
N PHE A 16 17.94 -23.11 18.76
CA PHE A 16 17.32 -22.01 19.49
C PHE A 16 15.87 -22.36 19.81
N GLU A 17 15.47 -22.28 21.08
CA GLU A 17 14.10 -22.60 21.51
C GLU A 17 13.18 -21.38 21.60
N ARG A 18 13.75 -20.17 21.72
CA ARG A 18 12.98 -18.93 21.92
C ARG A 18 13.36 -17.90 20.89
N TRP A 19 12.38 -17.10 20.47
CA TRP A 19 12.60 -15.96 19.56
C TRP A 19 13.74 -15.07 20.04
N ASN A 20 13.78 -14.73 21.33
CA ASN A 20 14.79 -13.82 21.88
C ASN A 20 16.22 -14.36 21.78
N ASP A 21 16.37 -15.68 21.72
CA ASP A 21 17.68 -16.34 21.65
C ASP A 21 18.23 -16.36 20.21
N LEU A 22 17.37 -16.14 19.20
CA LEU A 22 17.82 -16.10 17.80
C LEU A 22 18.72 -14.88 17.53
N PRO A 23 19.88 -15.08 16.89
CA PRO A 23 20.66 -14.00 16.32
C PRO A 23 19.83 -13.12 15.37
N ARG A 24 20.09 -11.82 15.40
CA ARG A 24 19.35 -10.82 14.62
C ARG A 24 19.26 -11.16 13.13
N HIS A 25 20.33 -11.66 12.52
CA HIS A 25 20.33 -12.00 11.10
C HIS A 25 19.36 -13.16 10.76
N LEU A 26 19.21 -14.15 11.65
CA LEU A 26 18.23 -15.22 11.49
C LEU A 26 16.80 -14.70 11.70
N LYS A 27 16.58 -13.82 12.67
CA LYS A 27 15.29 -13.13 12.85
C LYS A 27 14.86 -12.42 11.57
N VAL A 28 15.76 -11.61 10.99
CA VAL A 28 15.52 -10.91 9.71
C VAL A 28 15.19 -11.90 8.60
N HIS A 29 15.96 -12.99 8.48
CA HIS A 29 15.73 -14.02 7.47
C HIS A 29 14.35 -14.68 7.60
N VAL A 30 13.91 -14.99 8.83
CA VAL A 30 12.55 -15.50 9.10
C VAL A 30 11.50 -14.49 8.65
N LEU A 31 11.63 -13.23 9.06
CA LEU A 31 10.63 -12.18 8.76
C LEU A 31 10.50 -11.90 7.25
N GLN A 32 11.61 -11.96 6.49
CA GLN A 32 11.60 -11.82 5.02
C GLN A 32 10.80 -12.92 4.29
N ASN A 33 10.55 -14.03 4.97
CA ASN A 33 9.81 -15.18 4.44
C ASN A 33 8.40 -15.31 5.04
N LEU A 34 7.94 -14.32 5.81
CA LEU A 34 6.55 -14.28 6.27
C LEU A 34 5.64 -13.62 5.24
N PRO A 35 4.38 -14.10 5.09
CA PRO A 35 3.36 -13.38 4.34
C PRO A 35 3.14 -11.97 4.92
N TYR A 36 2.81 -11.02 4.05
CA TYR A 36 2.64 -9.62 4.43
C TYR A 36 1.68 -9.41 5.63
N PRO A 37 0.49 -10.05 5.69
CA PRO A 37 -0.41 -9.85 6.83
C PRO A 37 0.17 -10.40 8.14
N THR A 38 0.95 -11.48 8.07
CA THR A 38 1.62 -12.07 9.24
C THR A 38 2.73 -11.16 9.74
N LEU A 39 3.54 -10.59 8.84
CA LEU A 39 4.56 -9.61 9.17
C LEU A 39 3.96 -8.37 9.85
N ARG A 40 2.80 -7.89 9.38
CA ARG A 40 2.09 -6.77 10.02
C ARG A 40 1.57 -7.11 11.42
N ASN A 41 1.01 -8.30 11.62
CA ASN A 41 0.61 -8.73 12.96
C ASN A 41 1.80 -8.87 13.91
N PHE A 42 2.95 -9.33 13.40
CA PHE A 42 4.17 -9.49 14.17
C PHE A 42 4.66 -8.18 14.81
N MET A 43 4.48 -7.05 14.13
CA MET A 43 4.85 -5.71 14.65
C MET A 43 4.22 -5.39 16.02
N PHE A 44 3.08 -5.99 16.35
CA PHE A 44 2.35 -5.71 17.59
C PHE A 44 2.72 -6.62 18.77
N LEU A 45 3.65 -7.56 18.57
CA LEU A 45 4.08 -8.47 19.65
C LEU A 45 5.03 -7.82 20.66
N GLY A 46 5.66 -6.69 20.30
CA GLY A 46 6.57 -5.97 21.20
C GLY A 46 7.44 -4.96 20.47
N LYS A 47 8.21 -4.17 21.23
CA LYS A 47 9.07 -3.10 20.68
C LYS A 47 10.14 -3.63 19.72
N GLU A 48 10.79 -4.74 20.07
CA GLU A 48 11.78 -5.38 19.17
C GLU A 48 11.10 -5.85 17.88
N CYS A 49 9.93 -6.48 17.99
CA CYS A 49 9.19 -6.99 16.83
C CYS A 49 8.78 -5.86 15.89
N PHE A 50 8.29 -4.74 16.44
CA PHE A 50 8.00 -3.52 15.69
C PHE A 50 9.23 -3.03 14.94
N GLN A 51 10.36 -2.85 15.64
CA GLN A 51 11.60 -2.38 15.03
C GLN A 51 12.08 -3.29 13.90
N LEU A 52 12.16 -4.60 14.15
CA LEU A 52 12.62 -5.57 13.15
C LEU A 52 11.71 -5.59 11.92
N ALA A 53 10.39 -5.72 12.10
CA ALA A 53 9.47 -5.74 10.98
C ALA A 53 9.38 -4.39 10.24
N SER A 54 9.65 -3.28 10.91
CA SER A 54 9.77 -1.97 10.28
C SER A 54 11.01 -1.82 9.38
N GLU A 55 11.97 -2.74 9.43
CA GLU A 55 13.14 -2.75 8.54
C GLU A 55 12.98 -3.72 7.36
N ILE A 56 11.94 -4.57 7.38
CA ILE A 56 11.73 -5.55 6.31
C ILE A 56 10.98 -4.89 5.15
N GLU A 57 11.66 -4.79 4.02
CA GLU A 57 11.03 -4.41 2.76
C GLU A 57 10.15 -5.55 2.26
N THR A 58 8.89 -5.25 1.93
CA THR A 58 7.94 -6.18 1.31
C THR A 58 7.77 -5.86 -0.16
N GLU A 59 7.90 -6.87 -1.02
CA GLU A 59 7.52 -6.75 -2.43
C GLU A 59 6.00 -6.87 -2.61
N ALA A 60 5.42 -5.93 -3.33
CA ALA A 60 4.02 -5.96 -3.72
C ALA A 60 3.87 -5.75 -5.23
N PHE A 61 2.82 -6.32 -5.80
CA PHE A 61 2.40 -5.94 -7.14
C PHE A 61 1.89 -4.51 -7.13
N ALA A 62 0.87 -4.25 -6.32
CA ALA A 62 0.25 -2.94 -6.27
C ALA A 62 -0.23 -2.55 -4.87
N VAL A 63 -0.36 -1.26 -4.63
CA VAL A 63 -1.13 -0.71 -3.49
C VAL A 63 -2.09 0.33 -4.03
N PHE A 64 -3.38 0.13 -3.77
CA PHE A 64 -4.44 1.03 -4.23
C PHE A 64 -5.07 1.77 -3.05
N LEU A 65 -5.24 3.08 -3.17
CA LEU A 65 -6.08 3.90 -2.30
C LEU A 65 -7.25 4.42 -3.14
N GLN A 66 -8.45 3.93 -2.85
CA GLN A 66 -9.61 4.08 -3.73
C GLN A 66 -10.79 4.68 -2.97
N ASP A 67 -11.30 5.80 -3.48
CA ASP A 67 -12.65 6.26 -3.16
C ASP A 67 -13.65 5.35 -3.85
N ILE A 68 -14.35 4.53 -3.07
CA ILE A 68 -15.24 3.51 -3.64
C ILE A 68 -16.41 4.18 -4.38
N ALA A 69 -16.87 5.34 -3.93
CA ALA A 69 -17.94 6.05 -4.62
C ALA A 69 -17.57 6.42 -6.05
N TYR A 70 -16.29 6.68 -6.31
CA TYR A 70 -15.77 7.00 -7.63
C TYR A 70 -15.65 5.79 -8.57
N LEU A 71 -15.60 4.57 -8.00
CA LEU A 71 -15.49 3.31 -8.74
C LEU A 71 -16.82 2.59 -8.89
N LYS A 72 -17.89 3.11 -8.28
CA LYS A 72 -19.24 2.61 -8.51
C LYS A 72 -19.60 2.82 -9.97
N ASP A 73 -20.12 1.76 -10.56
CA ASP A 73 -20.73 1.79 -11.87
C ASP A 73 -22.17 1.34 -11.67
N GLU A 74 -23.09 2.31 -11.56
CA GLU A 74 -24.50 2.03 -11.28
C GLU A 74 -25.18 1.21 -12.39
N ASP A 75 -24.58 1.18 -13.59
CA ASP A 75 -25.07 0.41 -14.73
C ASP A 75 -24.60 -1.07 -14.70
N ASP A 76 -23.62 -1.41 -13.86
CA ASP A 76 -23.13 -2.78 -13.65
C ASP A 76 -23.67 -3.36 -12.32
N GLU A 77 -24.80 -4.07 -12.37
CA GLU A 77 -25.43 -4.68 -11.19
C GLU A 77 -24.51 -5.65 -10.42
N ASP A 78 -23.52 -6.24 -11.11
CA ASP A 78 -22.55 -7.17 -10.52
C ASP A 78 -21.33 -6.46 -9.91
N ASN A 79 -21.23 -5.13 -10.03
CA ASN A 79 -20.15 -4.36 -9.43
C ASN A 79 -20.25 -4.42 -7.89
N GLU A 80 -19.26 -5.08 -7.29
CA GLU A 80 -19.17 -5.30 -5.84
C GLU A 80 -19.24 -4.00 -5.01
N TYR A 81 -18.85 -2.86 -5.59
CA TYR A 81 -18.85 -1.57 -4.92
C TYR A 81 -20.24 -0.93 -4.82
N ASN A 82 -21.20 -1.35 -5.63
CA ASN A 82 -22.54 -0.76 -5.65
C ASN A 82 -23.29 -0.93 -4.32
N GLY A 83 -23.01 -2.01 -3.58
CA GLY A 83 -23.55 -2.26 -2.25
C GLY A 83 -22.87 -1.50 -1.10
N MET A 84 -21.78 -0.77 -1.34
CA MET A 84 -21.03 -0.07 -0.28
C MET A 84 -21.61 1.30 0.04
N GLU A 85 -21.49 1.72 1.30
CA GLU A 85 -21.93 3.05 1.75
C GLU A 85 -21.11 4.16 1.08
N GLU A 86 -21.75 5.29 0.77
CA GLU A 86 -21.06 6.48 0.26
C GLU A 86 -19.97 6.97 1.23
N GLY A 87 -18.85 7.43 0.67
CA GLY A 87 -17.69 7.86 1.44
C GLY A 87 -16.92 6.71 2.09
N THR A 88 -17.12 5.47 1.61
CA THR A 88 -16.22 4.34 1.88
C THR A 88 -14.93 4.51 1.09
N VAL A 89 -13.79 4.32 1.77
CA VAL A 89 -12.47 4.32 1.14
C VAL A 89 -11.83 2.95 1.34
N GLU A 90 -11.36 2.34 0.26
CA GLU A 90 -10.59 1.09 0.30
C GLU A 90 -9.10 1.38 0.19
N LEU A 91 -8.32 0.69 1.02
CA LEU A 91 -6.88 0.58 0.89
C LEU A 91 -6.51 -0.89 0.75
N SER A 92 -6.00 -1.27 -0.42
CA SER A 92 -5.61 -2.66 -0.71
C SER A 92 -4.12 -2.76 -1.04
N VAL A 93 -3.47 -3.79 -0.48
CA VAL A 93 -2.09 -4.19 -0.80
C VAL A 93 -2.14 -5.55 -1.48
N TRP A 94 -1.75 -5.61 -2.73
CA TRP A 94 -1.63 -6.85 -3.51
C TRP A 94 -0.21 -7.39 -3.35
N TYR A 95 0.01 -8.21 -2.33
CA TYR A 95 1.34 -8.72 -2.00
C TYR A 95 1.61 -10.05 -2.68
N ILE A 96 2.89 -10.40 -2.82
CA ILE A 96 3.32 -11.70 -3.34
C ILE A 96 3.64 -12.61 -2.14
N PRO A 97 2.86 -13.68 -1.88
CA PRO A 97 3.20 -14.63 -0.83
C PRO A 97 4.62 -15.21 -1.06
N PRO A 98 5.48 -15.32 -0.02
CA PRO A 98 6.87 -15.73 -0.21
C PRO A 98 7.06 -17.05 -0.96
N HIS A 99 6.15 -18.01 -0.74
CA HIS A 99 6.16 -19.32 -1.39
C HIS A 99 5.67 -19.29 -2.85
N LEU A 100 5.04 -18.21 -3.30
CA LEU A 100 4.51 -18.02 -4.66
C LEU A 100 5.31 -17.02 -5.50
N ARG A 101 6.44 -16.47 -5.02
CA ARG A 101 7.25 -15.47 -5.74
C ARG A 101 7.67 -15.84 -7.17
N LYS A 102 7.72 -17.14 -7.49
CA LYS A 102 8.08 -17.65 -8.83
C LYS A 102 6.87 -18.00 -9.70
N VAL A 103 5.66 -17.85 -9.18
CA VAL A 103 4.40 -18.15 -9.86
C VAL A 103 3.84 -16.82 -10.40
N PRO A 104 3.72 -16.66 -11.72
CA PRO A 104 3.14 -15.44 -12.30
C PRO A 104 1.72 -15.19 -11.77
N ASN A 105 1.38 -13.92 -11.57
CA ASN A 105 0.02 -13.47 -11.19
C ASN A 105 -0.55 -14.10 -9.91
N SER A 106 0.31 -14.50 -8.97
CA SER A 106 -0.07 -15.14 -7.71
C SER A 106 -0.18 -14.15 -6.54
N PHE A 107 -0.85 -13.02 -6.78
CA PHE A 107 -0.99 -11.96 -5.79
C PHE A 107 -2.16 -12.25 -4.86
N GLU A 108 -2.00 -11.90 -3.59
CA GLU A 108 -3.08 -11.97 -2.60
C GLU A 108 -3.42 -10.57 -2.09
N PRO A 109 -4.72 -10.24 -1.91
CA PRO A 109 -5.12 -8.95 -1.39
C PRO A 109 -5.01 -8.90 0.14
N TYR A 110 -4.50 -7.78 0.64
CA TYR A 110 -4.69 -7.33 2.01
C TYR A 110 -5.50 -6.04 1.98
N GLN A 111 -6.78 -6.13 2.38
CA GLN A 111 -7.75 -5.05 2.24
C GLN A 111 -8.14 -4.44 3.59
N LEU A 112 -8.19 -3.11 3.60
CA LEU A 112 -8.67 -2.27 4.69
C LEU A 112 -9.80 -1.39 4.15
N LEU A 113 -10.94 -1.42 4.83
CA LEU A 113 -12.07 -0.55 4.55
C LEU A 113 -12.19 0.50 5.63
N PHE A 114 -12.32 1.74 5.20
CA PHE A 114 -12.59 2.89 6.03
C PHE A 114 -14.02 3.33 5.72
N THR A 115 -14.87 3.41 6.74
CA THR A 115 -16.27 3.83 6.62
C THR A 115 -16.58 4.94 7.61
N ARG A 116 -17.57 5.78 7.32
CA ARG A 116 -17.98 6.88 8.21
C ARG A 116 -18.61 6.32 9.49
N ASP A 117 -18.18 6.82 10.65
CA ASP A 117 -18.87 6.59 11.92
C ASP A 117 -20.09 7.50 12.03
N LYS A 118 -21.12 7.07 12.77
CA LYS A 118 -22.33 7.87 13.01
C LYS A 118 -22.04 9.22 13.71
N SER A 119 -20.93 9.29 14.43
CA SER A 119 -20.43 10.50 15.10
C SER A 119 -19.72 11.48 14.17
N GLY A 120 -19.49 11.11 12.90
CA GLY A 120 -18.69 11.89 11.93
C GLY A 120 -17.22 11.49 11.84
N GLY A 121 -16.73 10.59 12.71
CA GLY A 121 -15.39 10.02 12.63
C GLY A 121 -15.26 8.90 11.58
N CYS A 122 -14.19 8.10 11.69
CA CYS A 122 -13.89 6.99 10.80
C CYS A 122 -13.84 5.65 11.56
N ILE A 123 -14.41 4.61 10.97
CA ILE A 123 -14.26 3.21 11.39
C ILE A 123 -13.38 2.51 10.36
N LEU A 124 -12.30 1.87 10.83
CA LEU A 124 -11.44 1.01 10.04
C LEU A 124 -11.76 -0.46 10.32
N ARG A 125 -11.90 -1.25 9.25
CA ARG A 125 -12.08 -2.71 9.30
C ARG A 125 -11.12 -3.39 8.33
N ARG A 126 -10.56 -4.52 8.73
CA ARG A 126 -9.83 -5.40 7.82
C ARG A 126 -10.81 -6.38 7.17
N VAL A 127 -10.78 -6.49 5.84
CA VAL A 127 -11.54 -7.51 5.11
C VAL A 127 -10.84 -8.85 5.26
N ARG A 128 -11.63 -9.90 5.49
CA ARG A 128 -11.21 -11.30 5.52
C ARG A 128 -12.12 -12.05 4.57
N GLU A 129 -11.62 -12.40 3.40
CA GLU A 129 -12.34 -13.28 2.49
C GLU A 129 -12.45 -14.68 3.11
N GLY A 130 -13.68 -15.13 3.31
CA GLY A 130 -14.00 -16.53 3.52
C GLY A 130 -14.42 -17.17 2.19
N THR A 131 -14.50 -18.51 2.16
CA THR A 131 -14.85 -19.28 0.95
C THR A 131 -16.25 -19.00 0.38
N GLN A 132 -17.12 -18.30 1.11
CA GLN A 132 -18.46 -17.96 0.64
C GLN A 132 -18.87 -16.51 0.94
N HIS A 133 -18.39 -15.87 2.01
CA HIS A 133 -18.80 -14.51 2.42
C HIS A 133 -17.60 -13.69 2.89
N LYS A 134 -17.64 -12.36 2.64
CA LYS A 134 -16.73 -11.40 3.25
C LYS A 134 -17.00 -11.32 4.76
N SER A 135 -15.97 -11.53 5.56
CA SER A 135 -16.00 -11.32 7.00
C SER A 135 -15.11 -10.13 7.37
N TYR A 136 -15.45 -9.47 8.47
CA TYR A 136 -14.72 -8.27 8.90
C TYR A 136 -13.95 -8.55 10.19
N GLY A 137 -12.72 -8.06 10.24
CA GLY A 137 -11.91 -8.06 11.45
C GLY A 137 -12.43 -7.08 12.51
N LYS A 138 -11.70 -7.01 13.63
CA LYS A 138 -11.99 -6.05 14.70
C LYS A 138 -11.98 -4.61 14.18
N GLU A 139 -12.97 -3.83 14.61
CA GLU A 139 -13.07 -2.41 14.28
C GLU A 139 -12.05 -1.57 15.07
N VAL A 140 -11.51 -0.56 14.40
CA VAL A 140 -10.72 0.52 15.01
C VAL A 140 -11.44 1.84 14.70
N ARG A 141 -11.55 2.73 15.69
CA ARG A 141 -12.26 4.00 15.54
C ARG A 141 -11.31 5.18 15.64
N TYR A 142 -11.41 6.10 14.69
CA TYR A 142 -10.73 7.40 14.69
C TYR A 142 -11.80 8.49 14.81
N ALA A 143 -12.01 9.01 16.03
CA ALA A 143 -13.12 9.92 16.30
C ALA A 143 -12.97 11.30 15.63
N GLU A 144 -11.74 11.75 15.42
CA GLU A 144 -11.41 13.11 14.95
C GLU A 144 -10.89 13.14 13.51
N GLU A 145 -11.00 12.04 12.76
CA GLU A 145 -10.52 11.96 11.39
C GLU A 145 -11.63 11.53 10.43
N THR A 146 -11.65 12.17 9.26
CA THR A 146 -12.48 11.74 8.15
C THR A 146 -11.95 10.43 7.56
N THR A 147 -12.84 9.69 6.90
CA THR A 147 -12.53 8.40 6.27
C THR A 147 -11.28 8.48 5.39
N PHE A 148 -11.23 9.48 4.51
CA PHE A 148 -10.14 9.62 3.55
C PHE A 148 -8.83 10.05 4.22
N ALA A 149 -8.87 10.98 5.18
CA ALA A 149 -7.66 11.40 5.91
C ALA A 149 -7.02 10.21 6.65
N ALA A 150 -7.85 9.39 7.32
CA ALA A 150 -7.39 8.18 8.00
C ALA A 150 -6.79 7.17 6.99
N ALA A 151 -7.47 6.95 5.86
CA ALA A 151 -7.02 6.04 4.81
C ALA A 151 -5.71 6.50 4.15
N LEU A 152 -5.57 7.78 3.83
CA LEU A 152 -4.36 8.36 3.26
C LEU A 152 -3.17 8.23 4.22
N ARG A 153 -3.38 8.53 5.50
CA ARG A 153 -2.32 8.33 6.50
C ARG A 153 -1.90 6.86 6.57
N SER A 154 -2.86 5.94 6.57
CA SER A 154 -2.56 4.50 6.50
C SER A 154 -1.82 4.13 5.21
N PHE A 155 -2.20 4.67 4.06
CA PHE A 155 -1.51 4.46 2.79
C PHE A 155 -0.03 4.86 2.87
N PHE A 156 0.28 6.05 3.38
CA PHE A 156 1.68 6.46 3.58
C PHE A 156 2.45 5.59 4.58
N GLN A 157 1.80 5.16 5.66
CA GLN A 157 2.46 4.31 6.66
C GLN A 157 2.73 2.90 6.11
N LEU A 158 1.79 2.33 5.35
CA LEU A 158 1.96 1.00 4.77
C LEU A 158 3.03 1.01 3.68
N THR A 159 3.01 2.02 2.80
CA THR A 159 3.92 2.11 1.64
C THR A 159 5.38 2.39 2.02
N ARG A 160 5.66 2.86 3.24
CA ARG A 160 7.01 3.17 3.72
C ARG A 160 8.01 2.01 3.58
N ASN A 161 7.54 0.77 3.76
CA ASN A 161 8.36 -0.43 3.70
C ASN A 161 7.91 -1.37 2.58
N ILE A 162 7.17 -0.86 1.60
CA ILE A 162 6.71 -1.64 0.45
C ILE A 162 7.44 -1.14 -0.77
N LYS A 163 8.00 -2.09 -1.53
CA LYS A 163 8.46 -1.87 -2.89
C LYS A 163 7.42 -2.42 -3.84
N ALA A 164 6.62 -1.52 -4.42
CA ALA A 164 5.52 -1.88 -5.29
C ALA A 164 5.93 -1.82 -6.78
N LYS A 165 5.29 -2.61 -7.64
CA LYS A 165 5.33 -2.32 -9.08
C LYS A 165 4.49 -1.07 -9.37
N GLU A 166 3.34 -0.95 -8.73
CA GLU A 166 2.38 0.14 -8.92
C GLU A 166 1.85 0.69 -7.60
N LEU A 167 1.69 2.00 -7.51
CA LEU A 167 0.88 2.66 -6.47
C LEU A 167 -0.19 3.49 -7.16
N SER A 168 -1.41 3.46 -6.62
CA SER A 168 -2.53 4.21 -7.19
C SER A 168 -3.25 5.02 -6.13
N VAL A 169 -3.62 6.25 -6.48
CA VAL A 169 -4.52 7.12 -5.72
C VAL A 169 -5.69 7.49 -6.63
N GLU A 170 -6.87 7.00 -6.29
CA GLU A 170 -8.10 7.12 -7.08
C GLU A 170 -9.16 7.83 -6.26
N VAL A 171 -9.40 9.10 -6.57
CA VAL A 171 -10.24 10.01 -5.77
C VAL A 171 -11.00 10.91 -6.70
N GLU A 172 -12.33 10.96 -6.55
CA GLU A 172 -13.15 11.83 -7.40
C GLU A 172 -12.71 13.31 -7.25
N ARG A 173 -12.72 13.84 -6.01
CA ARG A 173 -12.45 15.27 -5.74
C ARG A 173 -11.57 15.52 -4.53
N LEU A 174 -10.79 16.61 -4.58
CA LEU A 174 -10.04 17.08 -3.43
C LEU A 174 -11.02 17.69 -2.42
N ASN A 175 -10.98 17.20 -1.17
CA ASN A 175 -11.67 17.85 -0.06
C ASN A 175 -10.66 18.54 0.89
N PRO A 176 -11.10 19.53 1.70
CA PRO A 176 -10.19 20.30 2.55
C PRO A 176 -9.38 19.47 3.55
N ASP A 177 -9.93 18.33 4.01
CA ASP A 177 -9.24 17.47 4.96
C ASP A 177 -8.17 16.63 4.27
N LEU A 178 -8.43 16.16 3.05
CA LEU A 178 -7.46 15.48 2.18
C LEU A 178 -6.31 16.43 1.81
N GLU A 179 -6.62 17.64 1.38
CA GLU A 179 -5.60 18.65 1.07
C GLU A 179 -4.71 18.92 2.28
N ARG A 180 -5.31 19.09 3.46
CA ARG A 180 -4.57 19.29 4.72
C ARG A 180 -3.68 18.10 5.04
N ALA A 181 -4.20 16.87 4.92
CA ALA A 181 -3.46 15.64 5.20
C ALA A 181 -2.26 15.47 4.26
N LEU A 182 -2.43 15.77 2.95
CA LEU A 182 -1.34 15.74 1.98
C LEU A 182 -0.27 16.80 2.30
N LYS A 183 -0.67 18.03 2.62
CA LYS A 183 0.27 19.12 2.97
C LYS A 183 1.05 18.88 4.25
N GLN A 184 0.45 18.16 5.22
CA GLN A 184 1.11 17.81 6.48
C GLN A 184 2.08 16.64 6.34
N GLN A 185 2.06 15.92 5.23
CA GLN A 185 2.93 14.79 5.01
C GLN A 185 4.31 15.25 4.51
N THR A 186 5.35 15.04 5.31
CA THR A 186 6.69 15.60 5.03
C THR A 186 7.78 14.58 4.74
N THR A 187 7.52 13.28 4.93
CA THR A 187 8.62 12.34 5.24
C THR A 187 8.66 11.06 4.40
N ALA A 188 7.59 10.73 3.67
CA ALA A 188 7.52 9.47 2.94
C ALA A 188 7.67 9.73 1.43
N ARG A 189 8.76 9.23 0.86
CA ARG A 189 8.81 9.00 -0.59
C ARG A 189 8.33 7.60 -0.87
N PHE A 190 7.54 7.45 -1.91
CA PHE A 190 7.09 6.16 -2.38
C PHE A 190 8.26 5.35 -2.97
N SER A 191 8.12 4.03 -2.96
CA SER A 191 9.01 3.09 -3.64
C SER A 191 8.20 2.28 -4.63
N CYS A 192 8.07 2.81 -5.85
CA CYS A 192 7.26 2.22 -6.91
C CYS A 192 7.88 2.44 -8.30
N LYS A 193 7.50 1.60 -9.27
CA LYS A 193 7.89 1.79 -10.68
C LYS A 193 6.89 2.67 -11.44
N THR A 194 5.61 2.52 -11.11
CA THR A 194 4.51 3.32 -11.66
C THR A 194 3.72 3.94 -10.53
N PHE A 195 3.36 5.21 -10.68
CA PHE A 195 2.44 5.92 -9.81
C PHE A 195 1.24 6.40 -10.63
N LEU A 196 0.05 5.95 -10.29
CA LEU A 196 -1.19 6.25 -10.97
C LEU A 196 -2.03 7.22 -10.14
N ILE A 197 -2.57 8.25 -10.78
CA ILE A 197 -3.50 9.20 -10.20
C ILE A 197 -4.76 9.18 -11.05
N ARG A 198 -5.91 8.84 -10.47
CA ARG A 198 -7.21 8.94 -11.14
C ARG A 198 -8.09 9.92 -10.38
N THR A 199 -8.54 10.98 -11.02
CA THR A 199 -9.31 12.03 -10.35
C THR A 199 -10.10 12.91 -11.31
N GLU A 200 -11.12 13.62 -10.82
CA GLU A 200 -11.75 14.72 -11.57
C GLU A 200 -11.15 16.08 -11.18
N ASP A 201 -10.33 16.13 -10.13
CA ASP A 201 -9.82 17.37 -9.56
C ASP A 201 -8.38 17.65 -9.98
N ARG A 202 -8.22 18.68 -10.80
CA ARG A 202 -6.90 19.12 -11.32
C ARG A 202 -5.96 19.64 -10.22
N ALA A 203 -6.45 19.95 -9.02
CA ALA A 203 -5.63 20.39 -7.90
C ALA A 203 -4.98 19.23 -7.12
N LEU A 204 -5.46 17.98 -7.28
CA LEU A 204 -4.92 16.83 -6.55
C LEU A 204 -3.51 16.40 -7.03
N PRO A 205 -3.23 16.24 -8.34
CA PRO A 205 -1.93 15.74 -8.78
C PRO A 205 -0.72 16.55 -8.26
N PRO A 206 -0.73 17.91 -8.30
CA PRO A 206 0.37 18.70 -7.75
C PRO A 206 0.69 18.44 -6.27
N LEU A 207 -0.31 18.05 -5.47
CA LEU A 207 -0.11 17.71 -4.06
C LEU A 207 0.55 16.35 -3.85
N LEU A 208 0.47 15.44 -4.83
CA LEU A 208 1.04 14.10 -4.76
C LEU A 208 2.46 14.02 -5.31
N TYR A 209 2.81 14.88 -6.26
CA TYR A 209 4.13 14.89 -6.90
C TYR A 209 5.34 14.88 -5.94
N PRO A 210 5.35 15.61 -4.80
CA PRO A 210 6.49 15.61 -3.88
C PRO A 210 6.83 14.24 -3.30
N PHE A 211 5.91 13.28 -3.34
CA PHE A 211 6.09 11.94 -2.79
C PHE A 211 6.57 10.92 -3.82
N ILE A 212 6.55 11.28 -5.12
CA ILE A 212 6.89 10.38 -6.21
C ILE A 212 8.41 10.41 -6.43
N PRO A 213 9.10 9.25 -6.42
CA PRO A 213 10.54 9.23 -6.64
C PRO A 213 10.89 9.53 -8.11
N ALA A 214 12.05 10.15 -8.34
CA ALA A 214 12.59 10.35 -9.68
C ALA A 214 12.75 9.00 -10.40
N GLY A 215 12.44 8.98 -11.70
CA GLY A 215 12.45 7.76 -12.53
C GLY A 215 11.23 6.83 -12.35
N CYS A 216 10.26 7.19 -11.52
CA CYS A 216 8.95 6.54 -11.51
C CYS A 216 8.11 7.02 -12.72
N SER A 217 7.46 6.09 -13.41
CA SER A 217 6.48 6.44 -14.44
C SER A 217 5.23 7.01 -13.77
N LEU A 218 4.81 8.20 -14.19
CA LEU A 218 3.63 8.87 -13.68
C LEU A 218 2.49 8.78 -14.70
N GLN A 219 1.35 8.25 -14.29
CA GLN A 219 0.13 8.19 -15.07
C GLN A 219 -0.95 9.02 -14.39
N VAL A 220 -1.53 9.98 -15.11
CA VAL A 220 -2.58 10.86 -14.58
C VAL A 220 -3.80 10.77 -15.48
N TYR A 221 -4.88 10.24 -14.92
CA TYR A 221 -6.20 10.16 -15.55
C TYR A 221 -7.07 11.23 -14.90
N THR A 222 -7.32 12.31 -15.65
CA THR A 222 -8.23 13.38 -15.22
C THR A 222 -9.49 13.36 -16.05
N PHE A 223 -10.67 13.36 -15.42
CA PHE A 223 -11.96 13.45 -16.13
C PHE A 223 -12.65 14.81 -15.85
N PRO A 224 -13.15 15.53 -16.88
CA PRO A 224 -12.96 15.26 -18.30
C PRO A 224 -11.49 15.36 -18.69
N PHE A 225 -11.08 14.56 -19.68
CA PHE A 225 -9.71 14.59 -20.19
C PHE A 225 -9.31 16.03 -20.56
N PRO A 226 -8.16 16.52 -20.10
CA PRO A 226 -7.69 17.85 -20.43
C PRO A 226 -7.59 17.97 -21.95
N LYS A 227 -8.04 19.10 -22.49
CA LYS A 227 -7.89 19.36 -23.93
C LYS A 227 -6.40 19.43 -24.27
N PRO A 228 -5.99 19.15 -25.51
CA PRO A 228 -4.60 19.31 -25.93
C PRO A 228 -4.03 20.72 -25.67
N ASP A 229 -4.86 21.75 -25.61
CA ASP A 229 -4.43 23.12 -25.27
C ASP A 229 -4.33 23.38 -23.75
N ASP A 230 -4.89 22.49 -22.93
CA ASP A 230 -4.68 22.43 -21.48
C ASP A 230 -3.37 21.67 -21.13
N ILE A 231 -2.61 21.22 -22.14
CA ILE A 231 -1.40 20.42 -21.95
C ILE A 231 -0.41 21.21 -21.09
N PHE A 232 -0.04 20.54 -20.01
CA PHE A 232 0.70 20.90 -18.80
C PHE A 232 2.09 21.53 -18.98
N ILE A 233 2.44 22.12 -20.13
CA ILE A 233 3.72 22.83 -20.35
C ILE A 233 3.89 23.96 -19.32
N GLU A 234 2.80 24.58 -18.88
CA GLU A 234 2.80 25.64 -17.85
C GLU A 234 2.65 25.10 -16.41
N SER A 235 2.48 23.78 -16.23
CA SER A 235 2.29 23.20 -14.90
C SER A 235 3.63 22.83 -14.29
N SER A 236 3.72 22.94 -12.96
CA SER A 236 4.92 22.57 -12.19
C SER A 236 5.34 21.10 -12.35
N CYS A 237 4.56 20.26 -13.05
CA CYS A 237 4.94 18.89 -13.38
C CYS A 237 6.07 18.81 -14.40
N PHE A 238 6.23 19.80 -15.28
CA PHE A 238 7.22 19.79 -16.35
C PHE A 238 8.65 19.96 -15.84
N ASP A 239 8.81 20.64 -14.70
CA ASP A 239 10.09 20.84 -14.03
C ASP A 239 10.52 19.66 -13.15
N LEU A 240 9.66 18.64 -13.00
CA LEU A 240 9.97 17.47 -12.20
C LEU A 240 10.71 16.45 -13.06
N GLU A 241 11.78 15.84 -12.53
CA GLU A 241 12.45 14.65 -13.10
C GLU A 241 11.57 13.38 -13.03
N LEU A 242 10.26 13.53 -13.22
CA LEU A 242 9.22 12.49 -13.22
C LEU A 242 8.91 11.99 -14.64
N VAL A 243 9.71 12.37 -15.63
CA VAL A 243 9.40 12.12 -17.04
C VAL A 243 9.85 10.73 -17.47
N SER A 244 8.91 9.79 -17.58
CA SER A 244 8.82 8.89 -18.75
C SER A 244 7.40 8.31 -18.89
N TYR A 245 6.76 8.60 -20.02
CA TYR A 245 5.46 8.09 -20.49
C TYR A 245 4.20 8.66 -19.83
N PHE A 246 3.75 9.82 -20.33
CA PHE A 246 2.33 10.17 -20.30
C PHE A 246 1.61 9.35 -21.37
N HIS A 247 0.72 8.44 -20.97
CA HIS A 247 -0.26 7.84 -21.87
C HIS A 247 -1.57 8.60 -21.68
N LEU A 248 -1.83 9.53 -22.60
CA LEU A 248 -3.19 9.97 -22.91
C LEU A 248 -3.81 8.81 -23.69
N MET A 249 -4.51 7.92 -23.01
CA MET A 249 -5.38 6.95 -23.68
C MET A 249 -6.67 7.70 -24.00
N GLU A 250 -6.89 7.98 -25.29
CA GLU A 250 -8.14 8.50 -25.84
C GLU A 250 -9.32 7.54 -25.62
#